data_AF-A0A2T1KGK8-F1
#
_entry.id   AF-A0A2T1KGK8-F1
#
_cell.length_a   1.000
_cell.length_b   1.000
_cell.length_c   1.000
_cell.angle_alpha   90.00
_cell.angle_beta   90.00
_cell.angle_gamma   90.00
#
_symmetry.space_group_name_H-M   'P 1'
#
loop_
_entity.id
_entity.type
_entity.pdbx_description
1 polymer ?
#
loop_
_entity_poly.entity_id
_entity_poly.type
_entity_poly.pdbx_seq_one_letter_code
_entity_poly.pdbx_strand_id
1 'polypeptide(L)'
;MDRILVIAVGSGIVSLFLLTKVWRSNEHLAFKIAVSCVTVIPIVGPVFYLFVANNTPPQDRCLQNRGPRGEYAHRWLSVKPLYQDIIDEKKAGDGVQQRENT
;
A
#
# COMPACT_ATOMS: atom_id res chain seq x y z
N MET A 1 9.58 -18.03 29.12
CA MET A 1 8.90 -18.98 28.21
C MET A 1 7.47 -18.57 27.91
N ASP A 2 6.76 -17.99 28.89
CA ASP A 2 5.35 -17.60 28.77
C ASP A 2 5.05 -16.69 27.58
N ARG A 3 5.91 -15.69 27.30
CA ARG A 3 5.71 -14.75 26.18
C ARG A 3 5.76 -15.44 24.82
N ILE A 4 6.71 -16.35 24.60
CA ILE A 4 6.87 -17.06 23.32
C ILE A 4 5.68 -17.99 23.10
N LEU A 5 5.24 -18.68 24.16
CA LEU A 5 4.10 -19.58 24.12
C LEU A 5 2.80 -18.81 23.84
N VAL A 6 2.59 -17.67 24.51
CA VAL A 6 1.45 -16.77 24.27
C VAL A 6 1.44 -16.26 22.83
N ILE A 7 2.60 -15.84 22.29
CA ILE A 7 2.70 -15.38 20.89
C ILE A 7 2.42 -16.53 19.92
N ALA A 8 2.96 -17.72 20.17
CA ALA A 8 2.75 -18.88 19.32
C ALA A 8 1.27 -19.28 19.30
N VAL A 9 0.63 -19.40 20.47
CA VAL A 9 -0.80 -19.74 20.59
C VAL A 9 -1.68 -18.65 19.97
N GLY A 10 -1.39 -17.37 20.26
CA GLY A 10 -2.12 -16.25 19.66
C GLY A 10 -2.01 -16.23 18.13
N SER A 11 -0.81 -16.47 17.59
CA SER A 11 -0.60 -16.55 16.15
C SER A 11 -1.31 -17.75 15.52
N GLY A 12 -1.40 -18.89 16.23
CA GLY A 12 -2.14 -20.07 15.79
C GLY A 12 -3.64 -19.83 15.71
N ILE A 13 -4.23 -19.13 16.68
CA ILE A 13 -5.65 -18.73 16.66
C ILE A 13 -5.92 -17.81 15.47
N VAL A 14 -5.06 -16.82 15.23
CA VAL A 14 -5.17 -15.92 14.07
C VAL A 14 -5.03 -16.70 12.77
N SER A 15 -4.05 -17.60 12.65
CA SER A 15 -3.88 -18.47 11.48
C SER A 15 -5.12 -19.30 11.20
N LEU A 16 -5.73 -19.92 12.21
CA LEU A 16 -6.95 -20.71 12.06
C LEU A 16 -8.12 -19.84 11.58
N PHE A 17 -8.29 -18.65 12.17
CA PHE A 17 -9.29 -17.70 11.72
C PHE A 17 -9.09 -17.29 10.26
N LEU A 18 -7.86 -16.97 9.85
CA LEU A 18 -7.54 -16.61 8.47
C LEU A 18 -7.75 -17.77 7.51
N LEU A 19 -7.44 -19.00 7.92
CA LEU A 19 -7.69 -20.20 7.12
C LEU A 19 -9.18 -20.35 6.82
N THR A 20 -10.07 -20.15 7.81
CA THR A 20 -11.52 -20.18 7.55
C THR A 20 -11.94 -19.09 6.54
N LYS A 21 -11.28 -17.93 6.58
CA LYS A 21 -11.55 -16.82 5.64
C LYS A 21 -11.09 -17.14 4.22
N VAL A 22 -9.94 -17.78 4.03
CA VAL A 22 -9.45 -18.28 2.72
C VAL A 22 -10.45 -19.27 2.11
N TRP A 23 -10.97 -20.20 2.91
CA TRP A 23 -11.88 -21.21 2.39
C TRP A 23 -13.27 -20.64 2.01
N ARG A 24 -13.70 -19.57 2.70
CA ARG A 24 -14.94 -18.84 2.38
C ARG A 24 -14.81 -17.85 1.22
N SER A 25 -13.61 -17.51 0.75
CA SER A 25 -13.44 -16.59 -0.39
C SER A 25 -13.84 -17.25 -1.72
N ASN A 26 -14.22 -16.45 -2.71
CA ASN A 26 -14.55 -16.94 -4.05
C ASN A 26 -13.31 -16.94 -4.96
N GLU A 27 -12.27 -17.65 -4.51
CA GLU A 27 -10.98 -17.81 -5.20
C GLU A 27 -10.85 -19.19 -5.86
N HIS A 28 -9.94 -19.32 -6.83
CA HIS A 28 -9.63 -20.60 -7.45
C HIS A 28 -9.14 -21.63 -6.42
N LEU A 29 -9.55 -22.89 -6.60
CA LEU A 29 -9.25 -23.98 -5.66
C LEU A 29 -7.74 -24.20 -5.47
N ALA A 30 -6.94 -24.10 -6.54
CA ALA A 30 -5.48 -24.19 -6.47
C ALA A 30 -4.87 -23.06 -5.62
N PHE A 31 -5.39 -21.83 -5.74
CA PHE A 31 -4.95 -20.69 -4.94
C PHE A 31 -5.32 -20.86 -3.46
N LYS A 32 -6.52 -21.38 -3.17
CA LYS A 32 -6.93 -21.70 -1.80
C LYS A 32 -5.98 -22.70 -1.14
N ILE A 33 -5.60 -23.77 -1.84
CA ILE A 33 -4.67 -24.77 -1.32
C ILE A 33 -3.30 -24.13 -1.05
N ALA A 34 -2.76 -23.39 -2.02
CA ALA A 34 -1.45 -22.73 -1.89
C ALA A 34 -1.40 -21.75 -0.70
N VAL A 35 -2.40 -20.87 -0.58
CA VAL A 35 -2.49 -19.92 0.54
C VAL A 35 -2.70 -20.66 1.87
N SER A 36 -3.51 -21.72 1.89
CA SER A 36 -3.75 -22.54 3.10
C SER A 36 -2.44 -23.10 3.66
N CYS A 37 -1.60 -23.69 2.80
CA CYS A 37 -0.30 -24.26 3.20
C CYS A 37 0.60 -23.23 3.93
N VAL A 38 0.60 -21.98 3.47
CA VAL A 38 1.42 -20.92 4.07
C VAL A 38 0.77 -20.35 5.33
N THR A 39 -0.57 -20.21 5.35
CA THR A 39 -1.30 -19.64 6.50
C THR A 39 -1.17 -20.43 7.81
N VAL A 40 -0.88 -21.74 7.74
CA VAL A 40 -0.70 -22.59 8.93
C VAL A 40 0.61 -22.28 9.67
N ILE A 41 1.57 -21.63 9.01
CA ILE A 41 2.84 -21.27 9.65
C ILE A 41 2.59 -20.14 10.67
N PRO A 42 2.92 -20.32 11.96
CA PRO A 42 2.73 -19.27 12.96
C PRO A 42 3.56 -18.03 12.59
N ILE A 43 3.00 -16.85 12.83
CA ILE A 43 3.56 -15.52 12.48
C ILE A 43 3.66 -15.28 10.97
N VAL A 44 4.35 -16.14 10.22
CA VAL A 44 4.58 -16.01 8.78
C VAL A 44 3.27 -16.11 8.00
N GLY A 45 2.40 -17.06 8.36
CA GLY A 45 1.13 -17.30 7.70
C GLY A 45 0.20 -16.08 7.73
N PRO A 46 -0.07 -15.49 8.91
CA PRO A 46 -0.87 -14.27 9.00
C PRO A 46 -0.29 -13.09 8.22
N VAL A 47 1.02 -12.88 8.28
CA VAL A 47 1.68 -11.81 7.51
C VAL A 47 1.51 -12.05 6.02
N PHE A 48 1.81 -13.26 5.54
CA PHE A 48 1.69 -13.62 4.13
C PHE A 48 0.25 -13.48 3.61
N TYR A 49 -0.74 -13.89 4.41
CA TYR A 49 -2.16 -13.72 4.08
C TYR A 49 -2.51 -12.26 3.79
N LEU A 50 -1.99 -11.31 4.59
CA LEU A 50 -2.26 -9.89 4.42
C LEU A 50 -1.77 -9.32 3.07
N PHE A 51 -0.72 -9.89 2.49
CA PHE A 51 -0.18 -9.45 1.21
C PHE A 51 -0.81 -10.15 0.01
N VAL A 52 -1.09 -11.45 0.14
CA VAL A 52 -1.45 -12.29 -1.02
C VAL A 52 -2.95 -12.55 -1.12
N ALA A 53 -3.65 -12.70 0.00
CA ALA A 53 -5.03 -13.17 0.03
C ALA A 53 -5.99 -12.19 0.72
N ASN A 54 -5.50 -11.02 1.10
CA ASN A 54 -6.33 -9.95 1.61
C ASN A 54 -7.04 -9.23 0.45
N ASN A 55 -8.17 -9.80 0.04
CA ASN A 55 -9.08 -9.20 -0.91
C ASN A 55 -9.78 -7.99 -0.26
N THR A 56 -9.04 -6.89 -0.19
CA THR A 56 -9.58 -5.61 0.25
C THR A 56 -10.62 -5.20 -0.78
N PRO A 57 -11.86 -4.89 -0.36
CA PRO A 57 -12.90 -4.50 -1.29
C PRO A 57 -12.45 -3.26 -2.09
N PRO A 58 -12.91 -3.11 -3.35
CA PRO A 58 -12.62 -1.91 -4.12
C PRO A 58 -12.99 -0.67 -3.32
N GLN A 59 -12.11 0.33 -3.32
CA GLN A 59 -12.32 1.60 -2.63
C GLN A 59 -13.63 2.25 -3.11
N ASP A 60 -14.29 3.07 -2.29
CA ASP A 60 -15.53 3.76 -2.72
C ASP A 60 -15.34 4.54 -4.02
N ARG A 61 -16.36 4.56 -4.88
CA ARG A 61 -16.26 5.10 -6.26
C ARG A 61 -15.76 6.55 -6.30
N CYS A 62 -16.08 7.37 -5.29
CA CYS A 62 -15.61 8.75 -5.17
C CYS A 62 -14.12 8.88 -4.82
N LEU A 63 -13.52 7.82 -4.27
CA LEU A 63 -12.10 7.74 -3.92
C LEU A 63 -11.30 6.95 -4.97
N GLN A 64 -11.98 6.30 -5.92
CA GLN A 64 -11.30 5.57 -6.98
C GLN A 64 -10.71 6.55 -7.99
N ASN A 65 -9.45 6.30 -8.33
CA ASN A 65 -8.68 7.07 -9.31
C ASN A 65 -9.11 6.75 -10.76
N ARG A 66 -10.36 7.10 -11.13
CA ARG A 66 -10.98 6.79 -12.44
C ARG A 66 -10.94 7.94 -13.45
N GLY A 67 -10.23 9.03 -13.15
CA GLY A 67 -10.10 10.16 -14.05
C GLY A 67 -9.41 9.77 -15.38
N PRO A 68 -9.59 10.54 -16.48
CA PRO A 68 -9.07 10.21 -17.81
C PRO A 68 -7.56 9.93 -17.89
N ARG A 69 -6.77 10.50 -16.97
CA ARG A 69 -5.32 10.27 -16.84
C ARG A 69 -4.94 9.84 -15.42
N GLY A 70 -5.93 9.55 -14.59
CA GLY A 70 -5.83 9.50 -13.13
C GLY A 70 -5.71 10.89 -12.48
N GLU A 71 -6.30 11.04 -11.30
CA GLU A 71 -6.26 12.19 -10.39
C GLU A 71 -4.85 12.69 -10.10
N TYR A 72 -3.89 11.78 -9.82
CA TYR A 72 -2.51 12.22 -9.55
C TYR A 72 -1.92 12.96 -10.75
N ALA A 73 -2.00 12.38 -11.96
CA ALA A 73 -1.43 13.00 -13.14
C ALA A 73 -2.20 14.27 -13.53
N HIS A 74 -3.52 14.27 -13.40
CA HIS A 74 -4.36 15.43 -13.65
C HIS A 74 -4.01 16.60 -12.72
N ARG A 75 -3.88 16.32 -11.43
CA ARG A 75 -3.50 17.30 -10.41
C ARG A 75 -2.05 17.75 -10.55
N TRP A 76 -1.13 16.85 -10.89
CA TRP A 76 0.26 17.23 -11.15
C TRP A 76 0.35 18.22 -12.31
N LEU A 77 -0.36 17.97 -13.42
CA LEU A 77 -0.37 18.87 -14.57
C LEU A 77 -0.97 20.24 -14.23
N SER A 78 -1.98 20.31 -13.35
CA SER A 78 -2.59 21.59 -12.97
C SER A 78 -1.70 22.42 -12.04
N VAL A 79 -0.92 21.79 -11.16
CA VAL A 79 -0.07 22.50 -10.19
C VAL A 79 1.36 22.73 -10.68
N LYS A 80 1.85 21.92 -11.64
CA LYS A 80 3.18 22.07 -12.25
C LYS A 80 3.55 23.50 -12.67
N PRO A 81 2.71 24.27 -13.41
CA PRO A 81 3.08 25.61 -13.85
C PRO A 81 3.37 26.56 -12.69
N LEU A 82 2.56 26.52 -11.62
CA LEU A 82 2.78 27.33 -10.42
C LEU A 82 4.16 27.05 -9.79
N TYR A 83 4.55 25.78 -9.67
CA TYR A 83 5.87 25.43 -9.14
C TYR A 83 7.01 25.83 -10.09
N GLN A 84 6.77 25.76 -11.40
CA GLN A 84 7.74 26.19 -12.41
C GLN A 84 8.04 27.69 -12.27
N ASP A 85 6.99 28.51 -12.11
CA ASP A 85 7.12 29.96 -11.92
C ASP A 85 7.93 30.30 -10.66
N ILE A 86 7.65 29.62 -9.54
CA ILE A 86 8.38 29.79 -8.27
C ILE A 86 9.86 29.41 -8.43
N ILE A 87 10.15 28.32 -9.14
CA ILE A 87 11.52 27.87 -9.39
C ILE A 87 12.29 28.88 -10.25
N ASP A 88 11.63 29.43 -11.27
CA ASP A 88 12.25 30.37 -12.20
C ASP A 88 12.46 31.76 -11.55
N GLU A 89 11.52 32.23 -10.73
CA GLU A 89 11.69 33.44 -9.89
C GLU A 89 12.87 33.29 -8.93
N LYS A 90 12.99 32.15 -8.26
CA LYS A 90 14.11 31.90 -7.34
C LYS A 90 15.46 31.89 -8.05
N LYS A 91 15.55 31.25 -9.23
CA LYS A 91 16.76 31.26 -10.06
C LYS A 91 17.14 32.67 -10.52
N ALA A 92 16.16 33.50 -10.87
CA ALA A 92 16.40 34.88 -11.24
C ALA A 92 16.93 35.70 -10.05
N GLY A 93 16.34 35.54 -8.86
CA GLY A 93 16.82 36.17 -7.62
C GLY A 93 18.25 35.76 -7.23
N ASP A 94 18.54 34.47 -7.27
CA ASP A 94 19.88 33.93 -6.97
C ASP A 94 20.93 34.44 -7.98
N GLY A 95 20.57 34.52 -9.27
CA GLY A 95 21.43 35.05 -10.32
C GLY A 95 21.69 36.56 -10.22
N VAL A 96 20.75 37.34 -9.66
CA VAL A 96 20.92 38.77 -9.38
C VAL A 96 21.82 38.99 -8.16
N GLN A 97 21.60 38.25 -7.07
CA GLN A 97 22.47 38.31 -5.88
C GLN A 97 23.93 37.90 -6.17
N GLN A 98 24.15 36.97 -7.10
CA GLN A 98 25.49 36.55 -7.48
C GLN A 98 26.23 37.62 -8.32
N ARG A 99 25.51 38.45 -9.08
CA ARG A 99 26.09 39.56 -9.86
C ARG A 99 26.40 40.80 -9.04
N GLU A 100 25.67 41.07 -7.95
CA GLU A 100 25.98 42.20 -7.06
C GLU A 100 27.19 41.96 -6.15
N ASN A 101 27.56 40.69 -5.93
CA ASN A 101 28.67 40.29 -5.04
C ASN A 101 29.99 40.00 -5.77
N THR A 102 30.09 40.30 -7.08
CA THR A 102 31.32 40.12 -7.90
C THR A 102 31.78 41.47 -8.44
#